data_AF-A0A0B4UFW7-F1
#
_entry.id   AF-A0A0B4UFW7-F1
#
_cell.length_a   1.000
_cell.length_b   1.000
_cell.length_c   1.000
_cell.angle_alpha   90.00
_cell.angle_beta   90.00
_cell.angle_gamma   90.00
#
_symmetry.space_group_name_H-M   'P 1'
#
loop_
_entity.id
_entity.type
_entity.pdbx_description
1 polymer ?
#
loop_
_entity_poly.entity_id
_entity_poly.type
_entity_poly.pdbx_seq_one_letter_code
_entity_poly.pdbx_strand_id
1 'polypeptide(L)'
;QKAIQKGLKTALFTTSTAALMLSSSGALGVAAGVISTNDAVFSDFAAAGNWNKITAGGVANGTHVDGPQDNKAFTYGGNHTITADEVGRIITAINVAATNPGGLNITENTSVGSIDTDGNLLPVTITAGKSLTLTGTAAVVAHHDFGAFADTYTGLGNITLGGANAAL
;
A
#
# COMPACT_ATOMS: atom_id res chain seq x y z
N GLN A 1 8.02 19.35 46.38
CA GLN A 1 7.29 19.02 45.13
C GLN A 1 7.75 17.65 44.62
N LYS A 2 7.08 16.55 45.00
CA LYS A 2 7.44 15.18 44.55
C LYS A 2 6.24 14.23 44.49
N ALA A 3 5.03 14.77 44.24
CA ALA A 3 3.79 13.98 44.23
C ALA A 3 3.08 13.92 42.86
N ILE A 4 3.58 14.65 41.84
CA ILE A 4 2.92 14.73 40.53
C ILE A 4 3.34 13.57 39.61
N GLN A 5 4.53 12.98 39.82
CA GLN A 5 5.05 11.93 38.93
C GLN A 5 4.40 10.55 39.13
N LYS A 6 3.65 10.32 40.21
CA LYS A 6 3.04 9.01 40.48
C LYS A 6 1.62 8.85 39.93
N GLY A 7 0.89 9.96 39.69
CA GLY A 7 -0.45 9.91 39.08
C GLY A 7 -0.43 9.89 37.55
N LEU A 8 0.55 10.56 36.94
CA LEU A 8 0.63 10.66 35.47
C LEU A 8 1.05 9.34 34.81
N LYS A 9 1.79 8.49 35.53
CA LYS A 9 2.24 7.19 35.01
C LYS A 9 1.13 6.12 35.02
N THR A 10 0.09 6.28 35.85
CA THR A 10 -1.01 5.30 35.97
C THR A 10 -2.22 5.68 35.13
N ALA A 11 -2.39 6.95 34.75
CA ALA A 11 -3.43 7.36 33.82
C ALA A 11 -3.11 7.03 32.35
N LEU A 12 -1.87 6.65 32.03
CA LEU A 12 -1.41 6.40 30.65
C LEU A 12 -1.69 4.97 30.15
N PHE A 13 -2.18 4.06 30.98
CA PHE A 13 -2.23 2.62 30.62
C PHE A 13 -3.61 1.94 30.67
N THR A 14 -4.73 2.66 30.82
CA THR A 14 -6.02 1.97 31.06
C THR A 14 -7.23 2.44 30.25
N THR A 15 -7.09 3.24 29.18
CA THR A 15 -8.29 3.59 28.40
C THR A 15 -8.08 3.53 26.88
N SER A 16 -8.54 2.40 26.34
CA SER A 16 -9.10 2.21 24.99
C SER A 16 -8.15 1.93 23.82
N THR A 17 -7.92 0.63 23.60
CA THR A 17 -7.65 -0.06 22.32
C THR A 17 -8.69 0.20 21.21
N ALA A 18 -9.55 1.23 21.34
CA ALA A 18 -10.59 1.57 20.37
C ALA A 18 -10.72 3.08 20.10
N ALA A 19 -9.84 3.94 20.63
CA ALA A 19 -9.92 5.40 20.45
C ALA A 19 -8.66 6.04 19.82
N LEU A 20 -7.69 5.22 19.40
CA LEU A 20 -6.43 5.64 18.75
C LEU A 20 -6.35 5.22 17.27
N MET A 21 -7.48 4.87 16.64
CA MET A 21 -7.59 4.62 15.19
C MET A 21 -8.37 5.72 14.45
N LEU A 22 -8.31 6.96 14.94
CA LEU A 22 -8.90 8.10 14.24
C LEU A 22 -8.21 9.43 14.60
N SER A 23 -6.88 9.43 14.70
CA SER A 23 -6.13 10.63 14.40
C SER A 23 -5.53 10.41 13.03
N SER A 24 -6.22 10.93 12.01
CA SER A 24 -5.62 11.38 10.77
C SER A 24 -4.15 11.67 10.98
N SER A 25 -3.28 10.90 10.33
CA SER A 25 -1.94 11.33 10.01
C SER A 25 -2.08 12.66 9.27
N GLY A 26 -2.08 13.73 10.05
CA GLY A 26 -2.20 15.09 9.58
C GLY A 26 -1.00 15.40 8.71
N ALA A 27 -1.28 16.12 7.63
CA ALA A 27 -0.31 16.56 6.65
C ALA A 27 0.34 15.42 5.86
N LEU A 28 -0.50 14.49 5.36
CA LEU A 28 -0.07 13.66 4.26
C LEU A 28 -0.39 14.31 2.90
N GLY A 29 0.51 15.14 2.35
CA GLY A 29 0.41 15.46 0.93
C GLY A 29 0.29 14.14 0.16
N VAL A 30 -0.60 14.07 -0.82
CA VAL A 30 -0.91 12.77 -1.42
C VAL A 30 -0.30 12.67 -2.79
N ALA A 31 0.56 11.67 -2.96
CA ALA A 31 0.95 11.19 -4.26
C ALA A 31 -0.33 10.78 -4.96
N ALA A 32 -0.57 11.30 -6.17
CA ALA A 32 -1.71 10.89 -6.97
C ALA A 32 -1.74 9.35 -7.06
N GLY A 33 -2.80 8.75 -6.53
CA GLY A 33 -2.88 7.31 -6.35
C GLY A 33 -4.27 6.85 -5.94
N VAL A 34 -4.40 5.54 -5.72
CA VAL A 34 -5.66 4.87 -5.43
C VAL A 34 -5.53 3.96 -4.22
N ILE A 35 -6.62 3.74 -3.50
CA ILE A 35 -6.67 2.79 -2.37
C ILE A 35 -7.69 1.70 -2.67
N SER A 36 -7.31 0.45 -2.44
CA SER A 36 -8.24 -0.68 -2.61
C SER A 36 -9.26 -0.72 -1.47
N THR A 37 -10.52 -0.94 -1.80
CA THR A 37 -11.61 -1.12 -0.83
C THR A 37 -12.09 -2.56 -0.74
N ASN A 38 -11.65 -3.40 -1.67
CA ASN A 38 -11.94 -4.83 -1.75
C ASN A 38 -10.80 -5.55 -2.52
N ASP A 39 -10.94 -6.85 -2.74
CA ASP A 39 -10.22 -7.55 -3.79
C ASP A 39 -10.42 -6.82 -5.13
N ALA A 40 -9.32 -6.58 -5.83
CA ALA A 40 -9.30 -5.64 -6.94
C ALA A 40 -8.32 -6.06 -8.04
N VAL A 41 -8.54 -5.55 -9.25
CA VAL A 41 -7.63 -5.76 -10.38
C VAL A 41 -7.19 -4.42 -10.98
N PHE A 42 -6.06 -4.41 -11.71
CA PHE A 42 -5.55 -3.18 -12.34
C PHE A 42 -6.44 -2.69 -13.48
N SER A 43 -7.11 -3.62 -14.17
CA SER A 43 -8.06 -3.33 -15.24
C SER A 43 -9.43 -2.84 -14.76
N ASP A 44 -9.67 -2.75 -13.44
CA ASP A 44 -10.95 -2.30 -12.89
C ASP A 44 -11.28 -0.88 -13.37
N PHE A 45 -12.52 -0.70 -13.82
CA PHE A 45 -13.11 0.63 -14.03
C PHE A 45 -13.74 1.15 -12.75
N ALA A 46 -13.92 2.48 -12.64
CA ALA A 46 -14.58 3.13 -11.52
C ALA A 46 -15.94 2.53 -11.14
N ALA A 47 -16.67 2.00 -12.12
CA ALA A 47 -17.96 1.34 -11.89
C ALA A 47 -17.88 0.06 -11.03
N ALA A 48 -16.71 -0.59 -10.97
CA ALA A 48 -16.48 -1.77 -10.12
C ALA A 48 -16.46 -1.42 -8.63
N GLY A 49 -16.12 -0.18 -8.27
CA GLY A 49 -16.12 0.27 -6.88
C GLY A 49 -15.03 -0.31 -5.99
N ASN A 50 -14.03 -0.97 -6.57
CA ASN A 50 -12.92 -1.61 -5.84
C ASN A 50 -11.78 -0.63 -5.49
N TRP A 51 -11.78 0.57 -6.09
CA TRP A 51 -10.74 1.57 -5.91
C TRP A 51 -11.33 2.93 -5.58
N ASN A 52 -10.77 3.59 -4.57
CA ASN A 52 -11.07 4.97 -4.22
C ASN A 52 -9.88 5.88 -4.51
N LYS A 53 -10.17 7.13 -4.88
CA LYS A 53 -9.14 8.15 -5.07
C LYS A 53 -8.49 8.53 -3.74
N ILE A 54 -7.17 8.64 -3.73
CA ILE A 54 -6.47 9.34 -2.66
C ILE A 54 -6.23 10.79 -3.12
N THR A 55 -6.56 11.75 -2.26
CA THR A 55 -6.38 13.21 -2.49
C THR A 55 -5.52 13.81 -1.38
N ALA A 56 -5.02 15.03 -1.55
CA ALA A 56 -4.24 15.72 -0.50
C ALA A 56 -4.99 15.86 0.85
N GLY A 57 -6.33 15.72 0.85
CA GLY A 57 -7.15 15.68 2.07
C GLY A 57 -7.34 14.27 2.68
N GLY A 58 -6.67 13.25 2.13
CA GLY A 58 -6.86 11.84 2.48
C GLY A 58 -7.70 11.07 1.45
N VAL A 59 -8.22 9.91 1.88
CA VAL A 59 -9.06 9.02 1.04
C VAL A 59 -10.40 9.70 0.74
N ALA A 60 -10.70 9.89 -0.54
CA ALA A 60 -11.99 10.40 -1.00
C ALA A 60 -13.01 9.25 -1.05
N ASN A 61 -13.49 8.83 0.13
CA ASN A 61 -14.40 7.71 0.26
C ASN A 61 -15.70 7.94 -0.55
N GLY A 62 -16.16 6.92 -1.28
CA GLY A 62 -17.32 6.99 -2.17
C GLY A 62 -17.08 7.65 -3.53
N THR A 63 -15.85 8.12 -3.81
CA THR A 63 -15.44 8.54 -5.16
C THR A 63 -14.63 7.41 -5.80
N HIS A 64 -15.35 6.50 -6.45
CA HIS A 64 -14.73 5.38 -7.15
C HIS A 64 -13.93 5.87 -8.36
N VAL A 65 -12.82 5.19 -8.61
CA VAL A 65 -11.91 5.47 -9.73
C VAL A 65 -11.46 4.18 -10.37
N ASP A 66 -10.86 4.28 -11.55
CA ASP A 66 -10.23 3.13 -12.19
C ASP A 66 -9.04 2.61 -11.35
N GLY A 67 -8.60 1.39 -11.64
CA GLY A 67 -7.45 0.77 -11.00
C GLY A 67 -6.13 1.55 -11.19
N PRO A 68 -5.04 1.12 -10.53
CA PRO A 68 -3.76 1.80 -10.54
C PRO A 68 -3.21 2.04 -11.95
N GLN A 69 -3.04 3.32 -12.32
CA GLN A 69 -2.50 3.74 -13.62
C GLN A 69 -0.97 3.86 -13.60
N ASP A 70 -0.35 3.92 -14.78
CA ASP A 70 1.09 4.11 -14.89
C ASP A 70 1.58 5.37 -14.17
N ASN A 71 2.72 5.23 -13.51
CA ASN A 71 3.36 6.28 -12.70
C ASN A 71 2.46 6.81 -11.57
N LYS A 72 1.57 5.95 -11.06
CA LYS A 72 0.78 6.20 -9.85
C LYS A 72 1.17 5.23 -8.75
N ALA A 73 0.88 5.65 -7.53
CA ALA A 73 0.97 4.79 -6.35
C ALA A 73 -0.38 4.13 -6.07
N PHE A 74 -0.35 3.02 -5.33
CA PHE A 74 -1.55 2.50 -4.70
C PHE A 74 -1.31 2.03 -3.26
N THR A 75 -2.39 2.03 -2.49
CA THR A 75 -2.40 1.65 -1.07
C THR A 75 -3.41 0.52 -0.85
N TYR A 76 -3.08 -0.41 0.04
CA TYR A 76 -4.07 -1.38 0.51
C TYR A 76 -4.99 -0.71 1.54
N GLY A 77 -6.31 -0.85 1.38
CA GLY A 77 -7.26 -0.39 2.40
C GLY A 77 -7.66 -1.45 3.42
N GLY A 78 -7.09 -2.66 3.33
CA GLY A 78 -7.46 -3.78 4.17
C GLY A 78 -6.77 -5.08 3.74
N ASN A 79 -7.29 -6.20 4.23
CA ASN A 79 -6.86 -7.53 3.83
C ASN A 79 -7.50 -7.92 2.49
N HIS A 80 -6.94 -7.37 1.41
CA HIS A 80 -7.38 -7.60 0.04
C HIS A 80 -6.29 -8.25 -0.79
N THR A 81 -6.70 -9.01 -1.79
CA THR A 81 -5.84 -9.47 -2.87
C THR A 81 -5.98 -8.53 -4.06
N ILE A 82 -4.85 -7.98 -4.52
CA ILE A 82 -4.78 -7.15 -5.73
C ILE A 82 -4.16 -7.97 -6.85
N THR A 83 -4.78 -7.96 -8.03
CA THR A 83 -4.24 -8.62 -9.22
C THR A 83 -3.76 -7.59 -10.24
N ALA A 84 -2.47 -7.66 -10.57
CA ALA A 84 -1.86 -6.91 -11.66
C ALA A 84 -2.06 -7.68 -12.98
N ASP A 85 -3.17 -7.42 -13.65
CA ASP A 85 -3.65 -8.07 -14.88
C ASP A 85 -3.45 -7.22 -16.14
N GLU A 86 -2.84 -6.05 -15.98
CA GLU A 86 -2.58 -5.11 -17.06
C GLU A 86 -1.13 -5.18 -17.52
N VAL A 87 -0.93 -5.24 -18.84
CA VAL A 87 0.38 -5.49 -19.46
C VAL A 87 1.34 -4.33 -19.22
N GLY A 88 2.46 -4.61 -18.56
CA GLY A 88 3.60 -3.69 -18.50
C GLY A 88 3.40 -2.49 -17.58
N ARG A 89 2.45 -2.55 -16.64
CA ARG A 89 2.17 -1.43 -15.73
C ARG A 89 3.41 -1.03 -14.94
N ILE A 90 3.64 0.29 -14.85
CA ILE A 90 4.72 0.88 -14.06
C ILE A 90 4.10 1.57 -12.85
N ILE A 91 4.22 0.93 -11.69
CA ILE A 91 3.72 1.44 -10.42
C ILE A 91 4.85 2.17 -9.70
N THR A 92 4.60 3.41 -9.29
CA THR A 92 5.60 4.19 -8.58
C THR A 92 5.86 3.64 -7.18
N ALA A 93 4.79 3.32 -6.46
CA ALA A 93 4.90 2.86 -5.08
C ALA A 93 3.70 2.02 -4.64
N ILE A 94 3.94 1.06 -3.75
CA ILE A 94 2.91 0.24 -3.10
C ILE A 94 2.97 0.47 -1.59
N ASN A 95 1.87 0.84 -0.96
CA ASN A 95 1.80 1.04 0.50
C ASN A 95 0.94 -0.05 1.11
N VAL A 96 1.59 -0.83 1.95
CA VAL A 96 0.97 -1.83 2.84
C VAL A 96 1.15 -1.45 4.31
N ALA A 97 1.78 -0.30 4.61
CA ALA A 97 1.93 0.22 5.96
C ALA A 97 0.57 0.32 6.66
N ALA A 98 0.54 -0.09 7.93
CA ALA A 98 -0.68 -0.20 8.74
C ALA A 98 -1.78 -1.14 8.19
N THR A 99 -1.47 -2.02 7.23
CA THR A 99 -2.41 -3.02 6.71
C THR A 99 -1.82 -4.43 6.71
N ASN A 100 -2.70 -5.43 6.62
CA ASN A 100 -2.31 -6.82 6.48
C ASN A 100 -2.83 -7.34 5.13
N PRO A 101 -2.09 -7.13 4.02
CA PRO A 101 -2.57 -7.44 2.68
C PRO A 101 -2.77 -8.94 2.47
N GLY A 102 -3.80 -9.29 1.69
CA GLY A 102 -4.06 -10.68 1.28
C GLY A 102 -3.06 -11.16 0.25
N GLY A 103 -2.57 -10.25 -0.59
CA GLY A 103 -1.43 -10.47 -1.48
C GLY A 103 -1.50 -9.67 -2.78
N LEU A 104 -0.38 -9.67 -3.51
CA LEU A 104 -0.26 -9.14 -4.86
C LEU A 104 -0.06 -10.28 -5.86
N ASN A 105 -1.02 -10.47 -6.77
CA ASN A 105 -0.93 -11.43 -7.86
C ASN A 105 -0.41 -10.75 -9.12
N ILE A 106 0.68 -11.25 -9.69
CA ILE A 106 1.31 -10.73 -10.90
C ILE A 106 0.94 -11.66 -12.04
N THR A 107 -0.17 -11.34 -12.71
CA THR A 107 -0.67 -12.06 -13.90
C THR A 107 -0.17 -11.43 -15.20
N GLU A 108 0.31 -10.20 -15.14
CA GLU A 108 1.01 -9.49 -16.21
C GLU A 108 2.29 -8.81 -15.68
N ASN A 109 3.26 -8.61 -16.57
CA ASN A 109 4.55 -8.01 -16.18
C ASN A 109 4.33 -6.64 -15.54
N THR A 110 4.87 -6.44 -14.33
CA THR A 110 4.65 -5.22 -13.56
C THR A 110 5.99 -4.71 -13.02
N SER A 111 6.24 -3.41 -13.17
CA SER A 111 7.37 -2.73 -12.55
C SER A 111 6.90 -1.97 -11.32
N VAL A 112 7.66 -2.04 -10.23
CA VAL A 112 7.37 -1.31 -8.99
C VAL A 112 8.62 -0.55 -8.54
N GLY A 113 8.46 0.76 -8.35
CA GLY A 113 9.55 1.61 -7.87
C GLY A 113 9.93 1.33 -6.43
N SER A 114 8.95 1.34 -5.52
CA SER A 114 9.16 1.17 -4.09
C SER A 114 7.97 0.52 -3.38
N ILE A 115 8.20 -0.04 -2.19
CA ILE A 115 7.16 -0.62 -1.34
C ILE A 115 7.31 -0.06 0.07
N ASP A 116 6.30 0.67 0.55
CA ASP A 116 6.21 1.12 1.94
C ASP A 116 5.50 0.07 2.77
N THR A 117 6.18 -0.39 3.81
CA THR A 117 5.81 -1.61 4.52
C THR A 117 5.53 -1.34 5.99
N ASP A 118 6.24 -0.39 6.59
CA ASP A 118 6.26 -0.14 8.04
C ASP A 118 6.27 -1.43 8.88
N GLY A 119 7.09 -2.40 8.46
CA GLY A 119 7.23 -3.71 9.11
C GLY A 119 6.18 -4.77 8.73
N ASN A 120 5.20 -4.45 7.88
CA ASN A 120 4.25 -5.42 7.33
C ASN A 120 4.82 -6.15 6.12
N LEU A 121 4.31 -7.35 5.85
CA LEU A 121 4.71 -8.16 4.70
C LEU A 121 3.66 -8.10 3.60
N LEU A 122 4.12 -8.01 2.35
CA LEU A 122 3.30 -8.18 1.16
C LEU A 122 3.53 -9.57 0.54
N PRO A 123 2.61 -10.53 0.70
CA PRO A 123 2.66 -11.77 -0.06
C PRO A 123 2.58 -11.47 -1.56
N VAL A 124 3.40 -12.15 -2.37
CA VAL A 124 3.42 -11.98 -3.82
C VAL A 124 3.28 -13.34 -4.50
N THR A 125 2.39 -13.45 -5.47
CA THR A 125 2.28 -14.62 -6.36
C THR A 125 2.53 -14.18 -7.79
N ILE A 126 3.48 -14.80 -8.48
CA ILE A 126 3.83 -14.46 -9.87
C ILE A 126 3.41 -15.60 -10.79
N THR A 127 2.53 -15.32 -11.75
CA THR A 127 2.11 -16.31 -12.75
C THR A 127 3.31 -16.74 -13.62
N ALA A 128 3.30 -17.99 -14.07
CA ALA A 128 4.37 -18.53 -14.91
C ALA A 128 4.62 -17.64 -16.15
N GLY A 129 5.90 -17.31 -16.39
CA GLY A 129 6.30 -16.49 -17.53
C GLY A 129 6.02 -14.99 -17.36
N LYS A 130 5.62 -14.55 -16.17
CA LYS A 130 5.47 -13.14 -15.80
C LYS A 130 6.54 -12.72 -14.81
N SER A 131 6.71 -11.42 -14.65
CA SER A 131 7.73 -10.85 -13.77
C SER A 131 7.20 -9.68 -12.95
N LEU A 132 7.64 -9.62 -11.70
CA LEU A 132 7.62 -8.41 -10.90
C LEU A 132 9.03 -7.82 -10.94
N THR A 133 9.19 -6.64 -11.53
CA THR A 133 10.48 -5.95 -11.58
C THR A 133 10.51 -4.85 -10.55
N LEU A 134 11.51 -4.87 -9.68
CA LEU A 134 11.70 -3.89 -8.63
C LEU A 134 12.77 -2.89 -9.07
N THR A 135 12.38 -1.65 -9.39
CA THR A 135 13.23 -0.71 -10.16
C THR A 135 14.04 0.27 -9.32
N GLY A 136 13.84 0.32 -8.01
CA GLY A 136 14.64 1.09 -7.04
C GLY A 136 14.50 2.59 -7.26
N THR A 137 13.44 2.98 -7.95
CA THR A 137 13.22 4.37 -8.29
C THR A 137 12.65 5.03 -7.06
N ALA A 138 13.35 6.05 -6.53
CA ALA A 138 12.81 6.91 -5.49
C ALA A 138 11.37 7.28 -5.85
N ALA A 139 10.40 6.84 -5.05
CA ALA A 139 9.08 7.46 -5.10
C ALA A 139 9.35 8.95 -4.92
N VAL A 140 9.09 9.74 -5.96
CA VAL A 140 9.48 11.14 -6.00
C VAL A 140 8.94 11.81 -4.75
N VAL A 141 9.84 12.17 -3.83
CA VAL A 141 9.56 12.89 -2.59
C VAL A 141 9.17 14.31 -2.98
N ALA A 142 7.93 14.48 -3.42
CA ALA A 142 7.28 15.77 -3.47
C ALA A 142 6.33 15.86 -2.29
N HIS A 143 6.83 15.91 -1.05
CA HIS A 143 6.01 16.13 0.15
C HIS A 143 4.74 15.27 0.21
N HIS A 144 4.89 13.97 -0.08
CA HIS A 144 3.76 13.08 -0.19
C HIS A 144 3.94 11.71 0.47
N ASP A 145 4.31 11.68 1.76
CA ASP A 145 3.83 10.75 2.82
C ASP A 145 3.78 9.24 2.64
N PHE A 146 4.38 8.77 1.57
CA PHE A 146 5.00 7.47 1.48
C PHE A 146 6.41 7.63 2.05
N GLY A 147 6.62 7.11 3.25
CA GLY A 147 7.89 7.23 3.96
C GLY A 147 8.93 6.19 3.53
N ALA A 148 8.80 5.59 2.34
CA ALA A 148 9.74 4.56 1.89
C ALA A 148 10.97 5.20 1.23
N PHE A 149 12.15 5.02 1.82
CA PHE A 149 13.41 5.27 1.14
C PHE A 149 13.46 4.42 -0.15
N ALA A 150 13.97 5.02 -1.23
CA ALA A 150 13.96 4.56 -2.62
C ALA A 150 14.29 3.08 -2.90
N ASP A 151 14.87 2.37 -1.93
CA ASP A 151 15.51 1.06 -2.10
C ASP A 151 15.03 0.01 -1.08
N THR A 152 13.88 0.20 -0.43
CA THR A 152 13.53 -0.64 0.73
C THR A 152 12.51 -1.73 0.39
N TYR A 153 12.96 -2.81 -0.25
CA TYR A 153 12.15 -4.01 -0.52
C TYR A 153 12.04 -4.98 0.67
N THR A 154 12.29 -4.49 1.89
CA THR A 154 12.41 -5.33 3.08
C THR A 154 11.07 -5.91 3.56
N GLY A 155 9.95 -5.49 3.00
CA GLY A 155 8.62 -6.03 3.32
C GLY A 155 7.98 -6.85 2.22
N LEU A 156 8.78 -7.44 1.31
CA LEU A 156 8.29 -8.59 0.56
C LEU A 156 8.07 -9.77 1.51
N GLY A 157 6.86 -10.33 1.49
CA GLY A 157 6.50 -11.54 2.22
C GLY A 157 6.85 -12.80 1.43
N ASN A 158 5.99 -13.82 1.54
CA ASN A 158 6.16 -15.04 0.76
C ASN A 158 6.04 -14.73 -0.73
N ILE A 159 7.05 -15.11 -1.51
CA ILE A 159 7.04 -15.03 -2.97
C ILE A 159 6.77 -16.43 -3.52
N THR A 160 5.64 -16.57 -4.21
CA THR A 160 5.24 -17.80 -4.89
C THR A 160 5.44 -17.64 -6.39
N LEU A 161 6.24 -18.54 -6.98
CA LEU A 161 6.50 -18.56 -8.42
C LEU A 161 5.62 -19.63 -9.08
N GLY A 162 4.80 -19.23 -10.04
CA GLY A 162 3.80 -20.08 -10.69
C GLY A 162 4.35 -21.10 -11.69
N GLY A 163 5.67 -21.17 -11.90
CA GLY A 163 6.31 -22.13 -12.81
C GLY A 163 7.73 -21.73 -13.23
N ALA A 164 8.35 -22.53 -14.10
CA ALA A 164 9.78 -22.49 -14.45
C ALA A 164 10.31 -21.16 -15.02
N ASN A 165 9.43 -20.25 -15.47
CA ASN A 165 9.80 -18.99 -16.12
C ASN A 165 9.41 -17.73 -15.33
N ALA A 166 8.94 -17.87 -14.08
CA ALA A 166 8.71 -16.72 -13.22
C ALA A 166 10.04 -16.27 -12.60
N ALA A 167 10.33 -14.96 -12.65
CA ALA A 167 11.59 -14.38 -12.22
C ALA A 167 11.37 -13.18 -11.29
N LEU A 168 12.35 -12.96 -10.41
CA LEU A 168 12.45 -11.81 -9.51
C LEU A 168 13.58 -10.88 -9.96
#